data_AF-A0AAE2CDH2-F1
#
_entry.id   AF-A0AAE2CDH2-F1
#
_cell.length_a   1.000
_cell.length_b   1.000
_cell.length_c   1.000
_cell.angle_alpha   90.00
_cell.angle_beta   90.00
_cell.angle_gamma   90.00
#
_symmetry.space_group_name_H-M   'P 1'
#
loop_
_entity.id
_entity.type
_entity.pdbx_description
1 polymer ?
#
loop_
_entity_poly.entity_id
_entity_poly.type
_entity_poly.pdbx_seq_one_letter_code
_entity_poly.pdbx_strand_id
1 'polypeptide(L)'
;MASITVVTDTDGERTPFLRDSQLEYSGGGTENSSPPSGEEPPTKNPNDPKQRLVSLDVFRGFTVALMILVDDAGKAFPSINHAPWFGVTLADFVMPFFLFGVGVSVSLVFKKAANRLAATKKVILRSIKLFLLGVILQGGYFHGRNNLTYGIDVEKIRVMGVLQRIAIGYLLASAMEIWLVNNTVVNSAVAFVRRYSFQIGAGILLGLLYMVLLYGLYVPNWAFDVSSLTMILPTSLGASTETVNCGMRSSLEPPCNAVGFIDRTLLGEKHLYQRPVYRRTKECSINSPDYGPLPPDSPTWCLAPFDPEGILSSLMAAITCFVGLHYGHVLVHCKDQMQRVIIWFTSSLPLLILGYLLSILGVPYSKPLYTLSYMFITAGASGVLLTAIYLIVDVKCIKKPTVIFQWMGMNALIVYALAACDIFPAAMQGFYWRSPENNLVSFSERLLQSLFNSEKWGTLAFVILEILFWGAVAGYMTVGGRDATGNVPKAGGKKSLDVAHHAKVLMVALSVCIRFIIRAFACGLSLLGIRGGVVAIVVEIFKLSNN
;
A
#
# COMPACT_ATOMS: atom_id res chain seq x y z
N MET A 1 -31.35 -5.33 -18.22
CA MET A 1 -30.76 -6.65 -17.91
C MET A 1 -29.75 -6.98 -19.00
N ALA A 2 -28.45 -6.74 -18.76
CA ALA A 2 -27.40 -7.11 -19.71
C ALA A 2 -27.07 -8.60 -19.51
N SER A 3 -27.23 -9.41 -20.57
CA SER A 3 -26.93 -10.84 -20.57
C SER A 3 -25.45 -11.05 -20.25
N ILE A 4 -25.15 -11.85 -19.22
CA ILE A 4 -23.77 -12.24 -18.95
C ILE A 4 -23.41 -13.33 -19.95
N THR A 5 -22.58 -13.01 -20.94
CA THR A 5 -22.03 -14.01 -21.86
C THR A 5 -21.00 -14.84 -21.10
N VAL A 6 -21.45 -15.92 -20.47
CA VAL A 6 -20.57 -16.93 -19.87
C VAL A 6 -20.42 -18.07 -20.86
N VAL A 7 -19.20 -18.26 -21.36
CA VAL A 7 -18.85 -19.41 -22.18
C VAL A 7 -18.72 -20.61 -21.25
N THR A 8 -19.53 -21.64 -21.51
CA THR A 8 -19.46 -22.97 -20.89
C THR A 8 -18.10 -23.60 -21.17
N ASP A 9 -17.50 -24.24 -20.16
CA ASP A 9 -16.28 -25.04 -20.32
C ASP A 9 -16.66 -26.32 -21.10
N THR A 10 -16.59 -26.24 -22.42
CA THR A 10 -16.53 -27.39 -23.33
C THR A 10 -15.21 -27.28 -24.06
N ASP A 11 -14.42 -28.34 -24.00
CA ASP A 11 -13.07 -28.46 -24.56
C ASP A 11 -12.96 -27.79 -25.93
N GLY A 12 -12.16 -26.72 -25.99
CA GLY A 12 -11.91 -25.94 -27.20
C GLY A 12 -10.67 -25.08 -27.01
N GLU A 13 -9.76 -25.17 -27.99
CA GLU A 13 -8.40 -24.65 -28.03
C GLU A 13 -8.18 -23.26 -27.40
N ARG A 14 -7.06 -23.13 -26.67
CA ARG A 14 -6.52 -21.82 -26.26
C ARG A 14 -5.62 -21.29 -27.36
N THR A 15 -6.05 -20.23 -28.03
CA THR A 15 -5.14 -19.33 -28.72
C THR A 15 -4.43 -18.39 -27.72
N PRO A 16 -3.15 -18.02 -27.94
CA PRO A 16 -2.33 -17.31 -26.96
C PRO A 16 -2.75 -15.86 -26.76
N PHE A 17 -2.50 -15.34 -25.55
CA PHE A 17 -2.60 -13.93 -25.21
C PHE A 17 -1.57 -13.09 -26.03
N LEU A 18 -2.04 -12.51 -27.13
CA LEU A 18 -1.55 -11.32 -27.83
C LEU A 18 -0.07 -10.92 -27.60
N ARG A 19 0.80 -11.58 -28.35
CA ARG A 19 1.93 -10.94 -29.03
C ARG A 19 1.84 -11.40 -30.49
N ASP A 20 1.35 -10.52 -31.35
CA ASP A 20 1.85 -10.28 -32.71
C ASP A 20 0.84 -9.42 -33.48
N SER A 21 1.24 -8.18 -33.71
CA SER A 21 0.71 -7.38 -34.81
C SER A 21 1.82 -6.45 -35.26
N GLN A 22 2.80 -7.02 -35.99
CA GLN A 22 3.41 -6.46 -37.19
C GLN A 22 4.23 -7.57 -37.90
N LEU A 23 4.15 -7.60 -39.24
CA LEU A 23 4.71 -8.56 -40.23
C LEU A 23 3.76 -9.76 -40.43
N GLU A 24 3.15 -10.05 -41.59
CA GLU A 24 3.53 -9.84 -42.99
C GLU A 24 2.31 -9.68 -43.92
N TYR A 25 2.53 -8.95 -45.01
CA TYR A 25 1.73 -8.89 -46.24
C TYR A 25 2.42 -9.79 -47.27
N SER A 26 1.73 -10.82 -47.79
CA SER A 26 1.78 -11.28 -49.19
C SER A 26 1.15 -12.66 -49.40
N GLY A 27 0.43 -12.80 -50.51
CA GLY A 27 0.38 -14.04 -51.31
C GLY A 27 -0.83 -14.94 -51.12
N GLY A 28 -1.72 -14.94 -52.11
CA GLY A 28 -2.87 -15.84 -52.19
C GLY A 28 -2.53 -17.25 -52.71
N GLY A 29 -3.52 -18.15 -52.62
CA GLY A 29 -3.50 -19.49 -53.21
C GLY A 29 -4.56 -20.41 -52.60
N THR A 30 -5.63 -20.64 -53.35
CA THR A 30 -6.66 -21.68 -53.16
C THR A 30 -6.07 -23.09 -53.15
N GLU A 31 -6.52 -23.97 -52.26
CA GLU A 31 -6.87 -25.37 -52.59
C GLU A 31 -7.59 -26.11 -51.45
N ASN A 32 -8.55 -26.96 -51.84
CA ASN A 32 -9.39 -27.82 -51.02
C ASN A 32 -8.63 -29.08 -50.55
N SER A 33 -8.82 -29.52 -49.30
CA SER A 33 -8.87 -30.96 -48.96
C SER A 33 -9.40 -31.22 -47.53
N SER A 34 -10.14 -32.32 -47.41
CA SER A 34 -10.84 -32.87 -46.25
C SER A 34 -9.90 -33.37 -45.13
N PRO A 35 -10.38 -33.57 -43.88
CA PRO A 35 -9.50 -33.77 -42.72
C PRO A 35 -9.12 -35.25 -42.51
N PRO A 36 -7.88 -35.58 -42.09
CA PRO A 36 -7.57 -36.87 -41.51
C PRO A 36 -7.79 -36.87 -39.99
N SER A 37 -8.32 -38.00 -39.53
CA SER A 37 -8.60 -38.40 -38.15
C SER A 37 -7.34 -38.58 -37.28
N GLY A 38 -7.42 -38.13 -36.03
CA GLY A 38 -6.69 -38.70 -34.88
C GLY A 38 -5.38 -38.01 -34.50
N GLU A 39 -5.48 -36.92 -33.73
CA GLU A 39 -4.36 -36.43 -32.90
C GLU A 39 -4.81 -36.32 -31.44
N GLU A 40 -4.05 -36.95 -30.54
CA GLU A 40 -4.18 -36.78 -29.09
C GLU A 40 -4.01 -35.29 -28.71
N PRO A 41 -4.75 -34.79 -27.70
CA PRO A 41 -4.68 -33.39 -27.33
C PRO A 41 -3.26 -33.02 -26.84
N PRO A 42 -2.69 -31.89 -27.28
CA PRO A 42 -1.32 -31.52 -26.95
C PRO A 42 -1.17 -31.33 -25.44
N THR A 43 -0.22 -32.07 -24.87
CA THR A 43 0.17 -31.95 -23.47
C THR A 43 0.64 -30.53 -23.18
N LYS A 44 0.00 -29.86 -22.22
CA LYS A 44 0.38 -28.51 -21.78
C LYS A 44 1.84 -28.49 -21.33
N ASN A 45 2.67 -27.76 -22.07
CA ASN A 45 4.06 -27.50 -21.70
C ASN A 45 4.11 -26.80 -20.32
N PRO A 46 4.85 -27.30 -19.32
CA PRO A 46 4.95 -26.69 -17.97
C PRO A 46 5.56 -25.28 -17.94
N ASN A 47 6.04 -24.79 -19.10
CA ASN A 47 6.90 -23.62 -19.25
C ASN A 47 6.19 -22.38 -19.81
N ASP A 48 4.87 -22.38 -19.99
CA ASP A 48 4.16 -21.17 -20.41
C ASP A 48 4.22 -20.12 -19.28
N PRO A 49 4.89 -18.96 -19.47
CA PRO A 49 5.09 -18.00 -18.40
C PRO A 49 3.75 -17.58 -17.80
N LYS A 50 3.62 -17.67 -16.47
CA LYS A 50 2.44 -17.20 -15.73
C LYS A 50 2.23 -15.71 -16.02
N GLN A 51 1.31 -15.41 -16.93
CA GLN A 51 1.07 -14.05 -17.37
C GLN A 51 0.47 -13.22 -16.23
N ARG A 52 1.15 -12.14 -15.86
CA ARG A 52 0.68 -11.20 -14.83
C ARG A 52 -0.32 -10.22 -15.43
N LEU A 53 -1.30 -9.81 -14.63
CA LEU A 53 -2.25 -8.77 -14.99
C LEU A 53 -1.58 -7.40 -14.85
N VAL A 54 -1.36 -6.72 -15.98
CA VAL A 54 -0.59 -5.47 -16.03
C VAL A 54 -1.30 -4.35 -15.28
N SER A 55 -2.61 -4.19 -15.46
CA SER A 55 -3.41 -3.19 -14.73
C SER A 55 -3.32 -3.32 -13.20
N LEU A 56 -3.22 -4.54 -12.67
CA LEU A 56 -3.08 -4.77 -11.22
C LEU A 56 -1.69 -4.36 -10.72
N ASP A 57 -0.64 -4.60 -11.52
CA ASP A 57 0.69 -4.12 -11.20
C ASP A 57 0.74 -2.58 -11.26
N VAL A 58 0.15 -1.96 -12.28
CA VAL A 58 0.05 -0.49 -12.37
C VAL A 58 -0.75 0.08 -11.18
N PHE A 59 -1.88 -0.52 -10.82
CA PHE A 59 -2.68 -0.11 -9.67
C PHE A 59 -1.85 -0.11 -8.37
N ARG A 60 -1.13 -1.19 -8.09
CA ARG A 60 -0.26 -1.27 -6.91
C ARG A 60 0.87 -0.24 -6.93
N GLY A 61 1.52 -0.05 -8.07
CA GLY A 61 2.62 0.91 -8.16
C GLY A 61 2.14 2.36 -8.09
N PHE A 62 0.96 2.66 -8.64
CA PHE A 62 0.28 3.93 -8.41
C PHE A 62 -0.01 4.12 -6.92
N THR A 63 -0.51 3.11 -6.21
CA THR A 63 -0.72 3.20 -4.75
C THR A 63 0.57 3.47 -3.98
N VAL A 64 1.68 2.82 -4.34
CA VAL A 64 3.01 3.07 -3.74
C VAL A 64 3.49 4.50 -4.03
N ALA A 65 3.36 4.96 -5.27
CA ALA A 65 3.73 6.33 -5.63
C ALA A 65 2.87 7.37 -4.89
N LEU A 66 1.57 7.10 -4.75
CA LEU A 66 0.66 7.94 -3.99
C LEU A 66 1.01 7.97 -2.51
N MET A 67 1.41 6.84 -1.93
CA MET A 67 1.89 6.76 -0.55
C MET A 67 3.09 7.68 -0.32
N ILE A 68 4.16 7.55 -1.14
CA ILE A 68 5.34 8.42 -1.08
C ILE A 68 4.91 9.89 -1.20
N LEU A 69 4.01 10.19 -2.15
CA LEU A 69 3.50 11.55 -2.35
C LEU A 69 2.86 12.13 -1.07
N VAL A 70 1.97 11.39 -0.42
CA VAL A 70 1.23 11.91 0.73
C VAL A 70 2.04 11.91 2.03
N ASP A 71 2.98 10.97 2.18
CA ASP A 71 3.83 10.88 3.37
C ASP A 71 4.84 12.05 3.40
N ASP A 72 5.44 12.38 2.24
CA ASP A 72 6.50 13.38 2.16
C ASP A 72 6.00 14.79 1.82
N ALA A 73 5.02 14.92 0.90
CA ALA A 73 4.46 16.23 0.53
C ALA A 73 3.24 16.63 1.39
N GLY A 74 2.72 15.72 2.21
CA GLY A 74 1.52 15.94 3.03
C GLY A 74 1.60 17.19 3.91
N LYS A 75 2.73 17.41 4.58
CA LYS A 75 2.93 18.59 5.45
C LYS A 75 2.84 19.92 4.70
N ALA A 76 3.30 19.97 3.46
CA ALA A 76 3.23 21.18 2.63
C ALA A 76 1.82 21.47 2.09
N PHE A 77 0.99 20.42 1.97
CA PHE A 77 -0.33 20.48 1.36
C PHE A 77 -1.37 19.75 2.23
N PRO A 78 -2.06 20.47 3.14
CA PRO A 78 -3.02 19.84 4.07
C PRO A 78 -4.11 18.99 3.42
N SER A 79 -4.55 19.34 2.20
CA SER A 79 -5.57 18.59 1.45
C SER A 79 -5.14 17.17 1.04
N ILE A 80 -3.82 16.90 1.00
CA ILE A 80 -3.28 15.57 0.71
C ILE A 80 -2.69 14.90 1.96
N ASN A 81 -2.72 15.53 3.13
CA ASN A 81 -2.33 14.93 4.41
C ASN A 81 -3.53 14.25 5.07
N HIS A 82 -3.31 13.28 5.96
CA HIS A 82 -4.39 12.57 6.68
C HIS A 82 -5.34 13.53 7.41
N ALA A 83 -6.64 13.20 7.40
CA ALA A 83 -7.61 13.84 8.28
C ALA A 83 -7.24 13.57 9.76
N PRO A 84 -7.34 14.57 10.67
CA PRO A 84 -6.98 14.38 12.08
C PRO A 84 -7.79 13.31 12.82
N TRP A 85 -9.09 13.20 12.55
CA TRP A 85 -9.95 12.19 13.17
C TRP A 85 -11.16 11.81 12.31
N PHE A 86 -12.08 12.77 12.10
CA PHE A 86 -13.18 12.65 11.17
C PHE A 86 -12.86 13.32 9.84
N GLY A 87 -13.40 12.77 8.76
CA GLY A 87 -13.16 13.21 7.40
C GLY A 87 -12.33 12.20 6.60
N VAL A 88 -12.11 12.53 5.34
CA VAL A 88 -11.31 11.74 4.42
C VAL A 88 -10.56 12.68 3.49
N THR A 89 -9.25 12.50 3.37
CA THR A 89 -8.38 13.21 2.43
C THR A 89 -7.68 12.22 1.50
N LEU A 90 -6.84 12.71 0.58
CA LEU A 90 -6.17 11.85 -0.39
C LEU A 90 -5.31 10.75 0.26
N ALA A 91 -4.59 11.07 1.35
CA ALA A 91 -3.77 10.10 2.07
C ALA A 91 -4.58 8.94 2.64
N ASP A 92 -5.84 9.19 2.98
CA ASP A 92 -6.70 8.19 3.61
C ASP A 92 -7.15 7.09 2.64
N PHE A 93 -6.93 7.23 1.33
CA PHE A 93 -7.24 6.20 0.34
C PHE A 93 -6.11 5.19 0.08
N VAL A 94 -4.86 5.50 0.49
CA VAL A 94 -3.68 4.68 0.17
C VAL A 94 -3.76 3.27 0.73
N MET A 95 -4.02 3.13 2.04
CA MET A 95 -4.12 1.82 2.68
C MET A 95 -5.29 0.99 2.12
N PRO A 96 -6.52 1.52 1.98
CA PRO A 96 -7.62 0.79 1.36
C PRO A 96 -7.30 0.30 -0.06
N PHE A 97 -6.57 1.09 -0.86
CA PHE A 97 -6.12 0.66 -2.19
C PHE A 97 -5.21 -0.57 -2.09
N PHE A 98 -4.25 -0.60 -1.17
CA PHE A 98 -3.43 -1.80 -0.95
C PHE A 98 -4.26 -3.02 -0.54
N LEU A 99 -5.16 -2.86 0.43
CA LEU A 99 -6.03 -3.93 0.91
C LEU A 99 -6.90 -4.50 -0.22
N PHE A 100 -7.50 -3.62 -1.01
CA PHE A 100 -8.31 -3.99 -2.17
C PHE A 100 -7.47 -4.76 -3.21
N GLY A 101 -6.29 -4.24 -3.57
CA GLY A 101 -5.38 -4.89 -4.52
C GLY A 101 -4.90 -6.26 -4.04
N VAL A 102 -4.67 -6.43 -2.74
CA VAL A 102 -4.37 -7.73 -2.12
C VAL A 102 -5.52 -8.70 -2.31
N GLY A 103 -6.76 -8.26 -2.08
CA GLY A 103 -7.98 -9.02 -2.37
C GLY A 103 -8.04 -9.54 -3.81
N VAL A 104 -7.90 -8.64 -4.79
CA VAL A 104 -7.90 -8.99 -6.23
C VAL A 104 -6.86 -10.06 -6.54
N SER A 105 -5.72 -10.03 -5.84
CA SER A 105 -4.62 -10.95 -6.06
C SER A 105 -4.89 -12.34 -5.50
N VAL A 106 -5.65 -12.45 -4.41
CA VAL A 106 -6.00 -13.72 -3.77
C VAL A 106 -6.81 -14.60 -4.74
N SER A 107 -7.78 -14.03 -5.46
CA SER A 107 -8.59 -14.79 -6.44
C SER A 107 -7.74 -15.40 -7.56
N LEU A 108 -6.72 -14.66 -8.03
CA LEU A 108 -5.85 -15.08 -9.12
C LEU A 108 -4.89 -16.19 -8.68
N VAL A 109 -4.45 -16.15 -7.42
CA VAL A 109 -3.52 -17.15 -6.86
C VAL A 109 -4.22 -18.47 -6.57
N PHE A 110 -5.43 -18.44 -6.00
CA PHE A 110 -6.10 -19.66 -5.51
C PHE A 110 -7.16 -20.24 -6.46
N LYS A 111 -7.31 -19.71 -7.69
CA LYS A 111 -8.20 -20.26 -8.74
C LYS A 111 -8.08 -21.79 -8.95
N LYS A 112 -6.93 -22.41 -8.63
CA LYS A 112 -6.62 -23.82 -8.88
C LYS A 112 -5.97 -24.56 -7.70
N ALA A 113 -6.30 -24.23 -6.46
CA ALA A 113 -5.70 -24.91 -5.31
C ALA A 113 -6.20 -26.37 -5.19
N ALA A 114 -5.46 -27.31 -5.79
CA ALA A 114 -5.80 -28.74 -5.74
C ALA A 114 -5.72 -29.33 -4.31
N ASN A 115 -4.81 -28.81 -3.47
CA ASN A 115 -4.66 -29.22 -2.07
C ASN A 115 -4.91 -28.03 -1.12
N ARG A 116 -6.06 -28.04 -0.45
CA ARG A 116 -6.50 -26.98 0.48
C ARG A 116 -5.55 -26.83 1.67
N LEU A 117 -5.08 -27.94 2.27
CA LEU A 117 -4.19 -27.90 3.43
C LEU A 117 -2.83 -27.31 3.09
N ALA A 118 -2.24 -27.73 1.96
CA ALA A 118 -0.97 -27.16 1.49
C ALA A 118 -1.10 -25.67 1.18
N ALA A 119 -2.22 -25.25 0.57
CA ALA A 119 -2.53 -23.85 0.32
C ALA A 119 -2.67 -23.06 1.62
N THR A 120 -3.42 -23.56 2.60
CA THR A 120 -3.59 -22.93 3.93
C THR A 120 -2.26 -22.78 4.66
N LYS A 121 -1.41 -23.81 4.68
CA LYS A 121 -0.06 -23.72 5.28
C LYS A 121 0.77 -22.62 4.63
N LYS A 122 0.72 -22.50 3.30
CA LYS A 122 1.43 -21.44 2.56
C LYS A 122 0.92 -20.05 2.89
N VAL A 123 -0.40 -19.89 3.03
CA VAL A 123 -1.04 -18.62 3.44
C VAL A 123 -0.58 -18.24 4.84
N ILE A 124 -0.70 -19.15 5.83
CA ILE A 124 -0.31 -18.90 7.22
C ILE A 124 1.16 -18.46 7.30
N LEU A 125 2.08 -19.20 6.68
CA LEU A 125 3.50 -18.86 6.69
C LEU A 125 3.78 -17.50 6.04
N ARG A 126 3.06 -17.14 4.98
CA ARG A 126 3.21 -15.83 4.33
C ARG A 126 2.65 -14.71 5.20
N SER A 127 1.50 -14.90 5.85
CA SER A 127 0.93 -13.93 6.79
C SER A 127 1.85 -13.70 7.97
N ILE A 128 2.42 -14.76 8.57
CA ILE A 128 3.39 -14.65 9.66
C ILE A 128 4.62 -13.85 9.23
N LYS A 129 5.22 -14.17 8.07
CA LYS A 129 6.38 -13.43 7.55
C LYS A 129 6.07 -11.95 7.32
N LEU A 130 4.92 -11.65 6.76
CA LEU A 130 4.50 -10.27 6.50
C LEU A 130 4.25 -9.50 7.79
N PHE A 131 3.62 -10.15 8.78
CA PHE A 131 3.37 -9.59 10.10
C PHE A 131 4.68 -9.28 10.84
N LEU A 132 5.60 -10.25 10.89
CA LEU A 132 6.91 -10.08 11.53
C LEU A 132 7.75 -9.00 10.84
N LEU A 133 7.71 -8.95 9.49
CA LEU A 133 8.34 -7.87 8.75
C LEU A 133 7.76 -6.51 9.15
N GLY A 134 6.45 -6.41 9.32
CA GLY A 134 5.77 -5.21 9.82
C GLY A 134 6.26 -4.77 11.19
N VAL A 135 6.33 -5.71 12.15
CA VAL A 135 6.83 -5.44 13.51
C VAL A 135 8.28 -4.96 13.48
N ILE A 136 9.14 -5.52 12.63
CA ILE A 136 10.55 -5.09 12.49
C ILE A 136 10.64 -3.67 11.92
N LEU A 137 9.88 -3.37 10.86
CA LEU A 137 9.91 -2.07 10.20
C LEU A 137 9.34 -0.95 11.08
N GLN A 138 8.32 -1.26 11.88
CA GLN A 138 7.58 -0.28 12.68
C GLN A 138 8.07 -0.20 14.13
N GLY A 139 8.67 -1.26 14.65
CA GLY A 139 9.09 -1.40 16.05
C GLY A 139 10.27 -0.51 16.46
N GLY A 140 10.62 0.49 15.65
CA GLY A 140 11.67 1.44 15.95
C GLY A 140 13.07 0.91 15.77
N TYR A 141 13.29 -0.25 15.13
CA TYR A 141 14.65 -0.77 14.89
C TYR A 141 15.53 0.24 14.15
N PHE A 142 14.93 0.96 13.20
CA PHE A 142 15.56 2.06 12.48
C PHE A 142 15.25 3.38 13.22
N HIS A 143 16.16 3.83 14.06
CA HIS A 143 16.04 5.10 14.77
C HIS A 143 16.41 6.28 13.86
N GLY A 144 15.67 7.38 13.98
CA GLY A 144 16.07 8.65 13.41
C GLY A 144 17.36 9.17 14.05
N ARG A 145 18.11 9.97 13.30
CA ARG A 145 19.44 10.53 13.64
C ARG A 145 19.58 11.19 15.02
N ASN A 146 18.46 11.62 15.61
CA ASN A 146 18.41 12.32 16.89
C ASN A 146 18.26 11.39 18.10
N ASN A 147 18.19 10.06 17.89
CA ASN A 147 18.09 9.09 18.96
C ASN A 147 19.28 8.11 18.88
N LEU A 148 20.27 8.31 19.76
CA LEU A 148 21.49 7.50 19.84
C LEU A 148 21.27 6.14 20.53
N THR A 149 20.05 5.86 20.99
CA THR A 149 19.72 4.59 21.64
C THR A 149 19.62 3.50 20.56
N TYR A 150 20.59 2.60 20.55
CA TYR A 150 20.57 1.41 19.70
C TYR A 150 19.78 0.29 20.38
N GLY A 151 18.78 -0.27 19.69
CA GLY A 151 17.96 -1.38 20.20
C GLY A 151 16.47 -1.04 20.29
N ILE A 152 15.62 -2.07 20.40
CA ILE A 152 14.16 -1.91 20.52
C ILE A 152 13.79 -2.07 21.99
N ASP A 153 13.06 -1.09 22.54
CA ASP A 153 12.36 -1.27 23.82
C ASP A 153 11.17 -2.22 23.58
N VAL A 154 11.38 -3.51 23.88
CA VAL A 154 10.38 -4.56 23.64
C VAL A 154 9.11 -4.32 24.45
N GLU A 155 9.19 -3.65 25.61
CA GLU A 155 8.01 -3.30 26.40
C GLU A 155 7.15 -2.21 25.77
N LYS A 156 7.70 -1.44 24.82
CA LYS A 156 7.02 -0.32 24.14
C LYS A 156 6.92 -0.51 22.63
N ILE A 157 7.22 -1.71 22.14
CA ILE A 157 7.16 -1.99 20.71
C ILE A 157 5.72 -1.87 20.22
N ARG A 158 5.50 -1.11 19.14
CA ARG A 158 4.18 -1.03 18.50
C ARG A 158 3.87 -2.34 17.79
N VAL A 159 2.80 -3.02 18.22
CA VAL A 159 2.46 -4.36 17.72
C VAL A 159 1.69 -4.27 16.39
N MET A 160 0.77 -3.32 16.29
CA MET A 160 -0.14 -3.16 15.13
C MET A 160 0.29 -2.06 14.16
N GLY A 161 0.10 -2.33 12.87
CA GLY A 161 0.52 -1.45 11.78
C GLY A 161 -0.07 -1.85 10.44
N VAL A 162 0.30 -1.10 9.41
CA VAL A 162 -0.25 -1.26 8.04
C VAL A 162 0.05 -2.65 7.47
N LEU A 163 1.28 -3.16 7.63
CA LEU A 163 1.66 -4.48 7.13
C LEU A 163 0.95 -5.62 7.87
N GLN A 164 0.75 -5.48 9.18
CA GLN A 164 0.03 -6.42 10.02
C GLN A 164 -1.45 -6.48 9.60
N ARG A 165 -2.05 -5.32 9.30
CA ARG A 165 -3.40 -5.23 8.72
C ARG A 165 -3.51 -5.92 7.38
N ILE A 166 -2.56 -5.68 6.49
CA ILE A 166 -2.50 -6.38 5.20
C ILE A 166 -2.34 -7.89 5.41
N ALA A 167 -1.54 -8.32 6.39
CA ALA A 167 -1.37 -9.74 6.71
C ALA A 167 -2.66 -10.39 7.22
N ILE A 168 -3.43 -9.71 8.08
CA ILE A 168 -4.74 -10.14 8.58
C ILE A 168 -5.75 -10.21 7.43
N GLY A 169 -5.87 -9.14 6.64
CA GLY A 169 -6.76 -9.11 5.48
C GLY A 169 -6.44 -10.19 4.44
N TYR A 170 -5.14 -10.40 4.15
CA TYR A 170 -4.67 -11.48 3.27
C TYR A 170 -5.01 -12.87 3.83
N LEU A 171 -4.81 -13.09 5.13
CA LEU A 171 -5.11 -14.36 5.80
C LEU A 171 -6.60 -14.68 5.71
N LEU A 172 -7.45 -13.74 6.11
CA LEU A 172 -8.90 -13.92 6.11
C LEU A 172 -9.45 -14.09 4.70
N ALA A 173 -9.05 -13.26 3.74
CA ALA A 173 -9.51 -13.36 2.36
C ALA A 173 -9.08 -14.69 1.72
N SER A 174 -7.84 -15.13 1.97
CA SER A 174 -7.34 -16.41 1.45
C SER A 174 -8.02 -17.60 2.12
N ALA A 175 -8.30 -17.54 3.43
CA ALA A 175 -9.04 -18.58 4.12
C ALA A 175 -10.47 -18.72 3.55
N MET A 176 -11.16 -17.61 3.32
CA MET A 176 -12.48 -17.59 2.68
C MET A 176 -12.44 -18.13 1.25
N GLU A 177 -11.39 -17.82 0.48
CA GLU A 177 -11.23 -18.34 -0.88
C GLU A 177 -10.97 -19.85 -0.92
N ILE A 178 -10.20 -20.37 0.05
CA ILE A 178 -9.86 -21.80 0.09
C ILE A 178 -11.03 -22.64 0.61
N TRP A 179 -11.76 -22.15 1.62
CA TRP A 179 -12.70 -22.96 2.39
C TRP A 179 -14.18 -22.67 2.13
N LEU A 180 -14.54 -21.43 1.73
CA LEU A 180 -15.95 -21.02 1.59
C LEU A 180 -16.46 -20.93 0.15
N VAL A 181 -15.60 -21.17 -0.85
CA VAL A 181 -16.03 -21.19 -2.26
C VAL A 181 -16.81 -22.45 -2.55
N ASN A 182 -18.04 -22.29 -3.07
CA ASN A 182 -18.88 -23.41 -3.46
C ASN A 182 -18.43 -24.02 -4.80
N ASN A 183 -18.75 -25.29 -5.04
CA ASN A 183 -18.35 -26.02 -6.25
C ASN A 183 -19.28 -25.76 -7.46
N THR A 184 -20.16 -24.76 -7.42
CA THR A 184 -21.11 -24.47 -8.49
C THR A 184 -20.41 -23.91 -9.72
N VAL A 185 -20.69 -24.48 -10.89
CA VAL A 185 -20.20 -23.95 -12.19
C VAL A 185 -20.85 -22.59 -12.45
N VAL A 186 -20.04 -21.59 -12.82
CA VAL A 186 -20.51 -20.25 -13.09
C VAL A 186 -20.92 -20.18 -14.56
N ASN A 187 -22.23 -20.17 -14.84
CA ASN A 187 -22.79 -20.01 -16.19
C ASN A 187 -23.74 -18.79 -16.30
N SER A 188 -24.03 -18.11 -15.19
CA SER A 188 -24.93 -16.97 -15.14
C SER A 188 -24.59 -16.06 -13.94
N ALA A 189 -25.17 -14.86 -13.89
CA ALA A 189 -25.04 -13.95 -12.75
C ALA A 189 -25.47 -14.60 -11.43
N VAL A 190 -26.59 -15.33 -11.47
CA VAL A 190 -27.13 -16.03 -10.31
C VAL A 190 -26.19 -17.16 -9.86
N ALA A 191 -25.61 -17.90 -10.80
CA ALA A 191 -24.62 -18.93 -10.49
C ALA A 191 -23.33 -18.33 -9.88
N PHE A 192 -22.91 -17.14 -10.33
CA PHE A 192 -21.79 -16.41 -9.73
C PHE A 192 -22.09 -16.05 -8.27
N VAL A 193 -23.24 -15.43 -8.00
CA VAL A 193 -23.66 -15.08 -6.63
C VAL A 193 -23.78 -16.33 -5.76
N ARG A 194 -24.39 -17.41 -6.26
CA ARG A 194 -24.52 -18.68 -5.54
C ARG A 194 -23.16 -19.33 -5.24
N ARG A 195 -22.16 -19.15 -6.10
CA ARG A 195 -20.81 -19.67 -5.88
C ARG A 195 -20.12 -19.00 -4.69
N TYR A 196 -20.34 -17.70 -4.54
CA TYR A 196 -19.64 -16.83 -3.59
C TYR A 196 -20.53 -16.36 -2.43
N SER A 197 -21.74 -16.92 -2.28
CA SER A 197 -22.72 -16.48 -1.28
C SER A 197 -22.22 -16.62 0.16
N PHE A 198 -21.50 -17.71 0.48
CA PHE A 198 -20.90 -17.88 1.80
C PHE A 198 -19.83 -16.84 2.11
N GLN A 199 -19.08 -16.39 1.10
CA GLN A 199 -18.10 -15.32 1.29
C GLN A 199 -18.78 -13.98 1.55
N ILE A 200 -19.82 -13.65 0.77
CA ILE A 200 -20.63 -12.44 0.98
C ILE A 200 -21.27 -12.48 2.38
N GLY A 201 -21.87 -13.61 2.77
CA GLY A 201 -22.45 -13.80 4.09
C GLY A 201 -21.45 -13.63 5.23
N ALA A 202 -20.23 -14.19 5.10
CA ALA A 202 -19.17 -14.01 6.08
C ALA A 202 -18.69 -12.55 6.17
N GLY A 203 -18.60 -11.83 5.05
CA GLY A 203 -18.28 -10.41 5.03
C GLY A 203 -19.34 -9.56 5.74
N ILE A 204 -20.64 -9.84 5.50
CA ILE A 204 -21.75 -9.18 6.19
C ILE A 204 -21.73 -9.49 7.68
N LEU A 205 -21.54 -10.75 8.07
CA LEU A 205 -21.46 -11.15 9.47
C LEU A 205 -20.31 -10.45 10.20
N LEU A 206 -19.14 -10.36 9.55
CA LEU A 206 -17.98 -9.66 10.12
C LEU A 206 -18.27 -8.15 10.28
N GLY A 207 -18.94 -7.54 9.31
CA GLY A 207 -19.33 -6.13 9.37
C GLY A 207 -20.37 -5.87 10.47
N LEU A 208 -21.36 -6.76 10.62
CA LEU A 208 -22.35 -6.68 11.69
C LEU A 208 -21.71 -6.86 13.06
N LEU A 209 -20.82 -7.84 13.22
CA LEU A 209 -20.05 -8.04 14.45
C LEU A 209 -19.26 -6.77 14.80
N TYR A 210 -18.57 -6.19 13.82
CA TYR A 210 -17.85 -4.94 14.02
C TYR A 210 -18.78 -3.80 14.48
N MET A 211 -19.94 -3.62 13.84
CA MET A 211 -20.88 -2.55 14.20
C MET A 211 -21.48 -2.77 15.60
N VAL A 212 -21.82 -4.01 15.96
CA VAL A 212 -22.28 -4.36 17.30
C VAL A 212 -21.22 -4.06 18.35
N LEU A 213 -19.94 -4.37 18.08
CA LEU A 213 -18.85 -4.03 19.00
C LEU A 213 -18.60 -2.52 19.07
N LEU A 214 -18.58 -1.83 17.92
CA LEU A 214 -18.30 -0.39 17.85
C LEU A 214 -19.30 0.43 18.66
N TYR A 215 -20.60 0.14 18.51
CA TYR A 215 -21.66 0.91 19.17
C TYR A 215 -22.12 0.27 20.49
N GLY A 216 -22.12 -1.06 20.57
CA GLY A 216 -22.66 -1.79 21.70
C GLY A 216 -21.72 -1.92 22.89
N LEU A 217 -20.39 -1.80 22.72
CA LEU A 217 -19.44 -2.01 23.81
C LEU A 217 -19.39 -0.81 24.79
N TYR A 218 -19.37 -1.11 26.09
CA TYR A 218 -19.18 -0.10 27.13
C TYR A 218 -17.71 0.21 27.34
N VAL A 219 -17.36 1.49 27.31
CA VAL A 219 -16.00 1.96 27.54
C VAL A 219 -15.91 2.53 28.96
N PRO A 220 -15.24 1.83 29.90
CA PRO A 220 -15.03 2.32 31.25
C PRO A 220 -14.03 3.49 31.26
N ASN A 221 -13.98 4.19 32.40
CA ASN A 221 -12.91 5.15 32.67
C ASN A 221 -11.58 4.40 32.73
N TRP A 222 -10.51 5.07 32.30
CA TRP A 222 -9.17 4.49 32.23
C TRP A 222 -8.13 5.58 32.46
N ALA A 223 -6.89 5.20 32.78
CA ALA A 223 -5.83 6.15 33.11
C ALA A 223 -4.53 5.75 32.40
N PHE A 224 -3.70 6.74 32.07
CA PHE A 224 -2.44 6.54 31.35
C PHE A 224 -1.32 7.42 31.90
N ASP A 225 -0.07 6.98 31.71
CA ASP A 225 1.11 7.70 32.19
C ASP A 225 1.63 8.71 31.15
N VAL A 226 1.84 9.96 31.58
CA VAL A 226 2.31 11.07 30.71
C VAL A 226 3.84 11.14 30.62
N SER A 227 4.56 10.42 31.49
CA SER A 227 6.02 10.46 31.67
C SER A 227 6.85 10.18 30.40
N SER A 228 6.26 9.51 29.40
CA SER A 228 6.91 9.13 28.14
C SER A 228 6.95 10.23 27.07
N LEU A 229 6.31 11.39 27.31
CA LEU A 229 6.19 12.50 26.34
C LEU A 229 7.08 13.73 26.65
N THR A 230 8.12 13.55 27.48
CA THR A 230 9.03 14.55 28.09
C THR A 230 9.91 15.37 27.12
N MET A 231 9.57 15.50 25.84
CA MET A 231 10.26 16.44 24.93
C MET A 231 9.55 17.78 24.72
N ILE A 232 8.41 18.05 25.35
CA ILE A 232 7.60 19.26 25.07
C ILE A 232 7.27 20.09 26.34
N LEU A 233 7.51 19.59 27.56
CA LEU A 233 7.16 20.31 28.79
C LEU A 233 8.42 20.71 29.59
N PRO A 234 8.51 21.94 30.14
CA PRO A 234 9.57 22.30 31.07
C PRO A 234 9.53 21.40 32.30
N THR A 235 10.71 20.99 32.71
CA THR A 235 11.05 20.18 33.87
C THR A 235 10.47 20.74 35.18
N SER A 236 9.33 20.21 35.65
CA SER A 236 8.94 20.30 37.07
C SER A 236 7.84 19.34 37.57
N LEU A 237 7.13 18.58 36.72
CA LEU A 237 6.18 17.56 37.20
C LEU A 237 6.72 16.15 36.97
N GLY A 238 6.85 15.39 38.07
CA GLY A 238 7.14 13.96 38.05
C GLY A 238 6.02 13.16 37.36
N ALA A 239 6.18 11.84 37.30
CA ALA A 239 5.24 10.94 36.65
C ALA A 239 3.78 11.22 37.06
N SER A 240 3.02 11.89 36.20
CA SER A 240 1.60 12.16 36.40
C SER A 240 0.80 11.13 35.61
N THR A 241 0.02 10.34 36.33
CA THR A 241 -1.00 9.47 35.74
C THR A 241 -2.26 10.31 35.52
N GLU A 242 -2.69 10.43 34.28
CA GLU A 242 -3.89 11.18 33.91
C GLU A 242 -5.07 10.23 33.73
N THR A 243 -6.22 10.59 34.30
CA THR A 243 -7.44 9.76 34.19
C THR A 243 -8.38 10.34 33.15
N VAL A 244 -8.88 9.48 32.26
CA VAL A 244 -9.87 9.79 31.24
C VAL A 244 -11.23 9.24 31.69
N ASN A 245 -12.19 10.16 31.85
CA ASN A 245 -13.57 9.84 32.19
C ASN A 245 -14.38 9.62 30.91
N CYS A 246 -14.73 8.36 30.62
CA CYS A 246 -15.54 7.96 29.48
C CYS A 246 -16.95 7.54 29.94
N GLY A 247 -17.05 6.42 30.67
CA GLY A 247 -18.28 5.92 31.25
C GLY A 247 -19.47 5.76 30.30
N MET A 248 -19.23 5.43 29.01
CA MET A 248 -20.24 5.56 27.95
C MET A 248 -20.24 4.41 26.93
N ARG A 249 -21.31 4.32 26.12
CA ARG A 249 -21.41 3.45 24.93
C ARG A 249 -21.53 4.32 23.68
N SER A 250 -21.35 3.73 22.50
CA SER A 250 -21.61 4.36 21.20
C SER A 250 -20.79 5.61 20.86
N SER A 251 -19.72 5.91 21.60
CA SER A 251 -18.86 7.06 21.28
C SER A 251 -17.91 6.74 20.13
N LEU A 252 -17.86 7.65 19.15
CA LEU A 252 -16.86 7.64 18.09
C LEU A 252 -15.79 8.71 18.32
N GLU A 253 -15.92 9.52 19.38
CA GLU A 253 -14.96 10.56 19.72
C GLU A 253 -13.69 9.96 20.33
N PRO A 254 -12.54 10.63 20.18
CA PRO A 254 -11.33 10.25 20.90
C PRO A 254 -11.45 10.67 22.38
N PRO A 255 -10.85 9.94 23.32
CA PRO A 255 -10.27 8.60 23.20
C PRO A 255 -11.27 7.50 23.64
N CYS A 256 -12.54 7.86 23.89
CA CYS A 256 -13.56 7.06 24.57
C CYS A 256 -14.37 6.13 23.66
N ASN A 257 -13.74 5.62 22.60
CA ASN A 257 -14.38 4.73 21.63
C ASN A 257 -14.03 3.24 21.87
N ALA A 258 -14.90 2.36 21.37
CA ALA A 258 -14.77 0.92 21.55
C ALA A 258 -13.51 0.32 20.87
N VAL A 259 -13.08 0.89 19.74
CA VAL A 259 -11.87 0.46 19.02
C VAL A 259 -10.64 0.63 19.92
N GLY A 260 -10.43 1.83 20.45
CA GLY A 260 -9.33 2.12 21.35
C GLY A 260 -9.41 1.31 22.65
N PHE A 261 -10.61 1.05 23.17
CA PHE A 261 -10.77 0.21 24.36
C PHE A 261 -10.32 -1.24 24.14
N ILE A 262 -10.72 -1.86 23.03
CA ILE A 262 -10.29 -3.23 22.68
C ILE A 262 -8.78 -3.27 22.49
N ASP A 263 -8.21 -2.28 21.80
CA ASP A 263 -6.77 -2.24 21.55
C ASP A 263 -5.98 -2.08 22.86
N ARG A 264 -6.40 -1.19 23.77
CA ARG A 264 -5.79 -1.05 25.11
C ARG A 264 -5.88 -2.34 25.92
N THR A 265 -7.02 -3.04 25.85
CA THR A 265 -7.26 -4.26 26.64
C THR A 265 -6.46 -5.46 26.11
N LEU A 266 -6.36 -5.61 24.79
CA LEU A 266 -5.72 -6.77 24.17
C LEU A 266 -4.22 -6.58 23.92
N LEU A 267 -3.79 -5.39 23.52
CA LEU A 267 -2.38 -5.09 23.22
C LEU A 267 -1.64 -4.50 24.41
N GLY A 268 -2.34 -3.80 25.31
CA GLY A 268 -1.73 -2.99 26.36
C GLY A 268 -1.31 -1.61 25.88
N GLU A 269 -1.41 -0.60 26.75
CA GLU A 269 -1.21 0.81 26.42
C GLU A 269 0.20 1.15 25.93
N LYS A 270 1.22 0.48 26.47
CA LYS A 270 2.62 0.65 26.06
C LYS A 270 2.88 0.23 24.61
N HIS A 271 2.07 -0.68 24.08
CA HIS A 271 2.20 -1.24 22.73
C HIS A 271 1.38 -0.50 21.67
N LEU A 272 0.64 0.54 22.08
CA LEU A 272 -0.10 1.42 21.18
C LEU A 272 0.79 2.53 20.62
N TYR A 273 0.29 3.18 19.57
CA TYR A 273 0.98 4.31 18.98
C TYR A 273 0.92 5.54 19.91
N GLN A 274 2.09 6.05 20.28
CA GLN A 274 2.27 7.12 21.27
C GLN A 274 2.09 8.55 20.71
N ARG A 275 1.93 8.68 19.38
CA ARG A 275 1.69 9.97 18.71
C ARG A 275 0.38 9.91 17.92
N PRO A 276 -0.78 9.80 18.59
CA PRO A 276 -2.06 9.54 17.93
C PRO A 276 -2.41 10.66 16.93
N VAL A 277 -3.13 10.28 15.87
CA VAL A 277 -3.50 11.20 14.77
C VAL A 277 -4.41 12.33 15.26
N TYR A 278 -5.28 12.07 16.23
CA TYR A 278 -6.16 13.10 16.80
C TYR A 278 -5.41 14.21 17.53
N ARG A 279 -4.11 14.06 17.83
CA ARG A 279 -3.32 15.17 18.39
C ARG A 279 -3.24 16.36 17.42
N ARG A 280 -3.58 16.14 16.15
CA ARG A 280 -3.69 17.17 15.11
C ARG A 280 -5.06 17.87 15.07
N THR A 281 -6.01 17.48 15.91
CA THR A 281 -7.32 18.15 15.96
C THR A 281 -7.19 19.53 16.60
N LYS A 282 -8.21 20.37 16.44
CA LYS A 282 -8.20 21.76 16.93
C LYS A 282 -8.12 21.84 18.46
N GLU A 283 -8.63 20.83 19.15
CA GLU A 283 -8.61 20.71 20.60
C GLU A 283 -7.20 20.39 21.12
N CYS A 284 -6.36 19.76 20.30
CA CYS A 284 -5.06 19.21 20.70
C CYS A 284 -3.86 19.86 20.00
N SER A 285 -4.06 20.77 19.05
CA SER A 285 -2.97 21.46 18.36
C SER A 285 -3.35 22.87 17.93
N ILE A 286 -2.55 23.85 18.34
CA ILE A 286 -2.62 25.24 17.85
C ILE A 286 -2.38 25.30 16.32
N ASN A 287 -1.62 24.36 15.78
CA ASN A 287 -1.30 24.28 14.35
C ASN A 287 -2.25 23.37 13.56
N SER A 288 -3.41 22.98 14.13
CA SER A 288 -4.38 22.11 13.45
C SER A 288 -4.65 22.60 12.01
N PRO A 289 -4.60 21.72 10.98
CA PRO A 289 -4.64 20.26 11.06
C PRO A 289 -3.26 19.60 11.18
N ASP A 290 -2.20 20.31 11.52
CA ASP A 290 -0.86 19.76 11.73
C ASP A 290 -0.53 19.59 13.21
N TYR A 291 0.54 18.85 13.51
CA TYR A 291 1.03 18.72 14.88
C TYR A 291 1.57 20.07 15.36
N GLY A 292 1.33 20.38 16.63
CA GLY A 292 1.75 21.62 17.26
C GLY A 292 1.72 21.52 18.78
N PRO A 293 2.04 22.62 19.47
CA PRO A 293 1.84 22.73 20.90
C PRO A 293 0.36 22.56 21.27
N LEU A 294 0.11 22.05 22.48
CA LEU A 294 -1.24 21.96 23.04
C LEU A 294 -1.80 23.38 23.26
N PRO A 295 -3.06 23.65 22.88
CA PRO A 295 -3.76 24.86 23.31
C PRO A 295 -3.82 24.97 24.85
N PRO A 296 -3.87 26.19 25.43
CA PRO A 296 -3.92 26.37 26.89
C PRO A 296 -5.06 25.60 27.58
N ASP A 297 -6.21 25.48 26.92
CA ASP A 297 -7.41 24.80 27.42
C ASP A 297 -7.57 23.38 26.82
N SER A 298 -6.47 22.75 26.38
CA SER A 298 -6.53 21.43 25.76
C SER A 298 -6.97 20.36 26.77
N PRO A 299 -7.83 19.41 26.39
CA PRO A 299 -8.21 18.32 27.27
C PRO A 299 -7.01 17.38 27.52
N THR A 300 -6.92 16.84 28.73
CA THR A 300 -5.81 15.96 29.15
C THR A 300 -5.65 14.71 28.28
N TRP A 301 -6.75 14.22 27.70
CA TRP A 301 -6.73 13.09 26.79
C TRP A 301 -6.00 13.34 25.46
N CYS A 302 -5.64 14.57 25.11
CA CYS A 302 -4.86 14.85 23.90
C CYS A 302 -3.51 14.12 23.84
N LEU A 303 -3.01 13.66 24.99
CA LEU A 303 -1.76 12.92 25.14
C LEU A 303 -1.94 11.39 25.23
N ALA A 304 -3.19 10.91 25.26
CA ALA A 304 -3.48 9.48 25.39
C ALA A 304 -2.91 8.68 24.20
N PRO A 305 -2.40 7.46 24.41
CA PRO A 305 -1.99 6.62 23.29
C PRO A 305 -3.22 6.08 22.53
N PHE A 306 -3.11 5.94 21.22
CA PHE A 306 -4.17 5.34 20.38
C PHE A 306 -3.59 4.79 19.08
N ASP A 307 -3.91 3.54 18.75
CA ASP A 307 -3.44 2.93 17.51
C ASP A 307 -4.50 3.00 16.39
N PRO A 308 -4.28 3.80 15.32
CA PRO A 308 -5.20 3.83 14.17
C PRO A 308 -5.19 2.52 13.40
N GLU A 309 -4.15 1.70 13.60
CA GLU A 309 -3.94 0.43 12.93
C GLU A 309 -4.28 -0.81 13.81
N GLY A 310 -5.02 -0.62 14.91
CA GLY A 310 -5.43 -1.66 15.88
C GLY A 310 -6.32 -2.82 15.39
N ILE A 311 -6.67 -3.73 16.31
CA ILE A 311 -7.26 -5.05 16.05
C ILE A 311 -8.69 -4.95 15.52
N LEU A 312 -9.59 -4.24 16.21
CA LEU A 312 -11.01 -4.23 15.85
C LEU A 312 -11.21 -3.64 14.45
N SER A 313 -10.58 -2.51 14.18
CA SER A 313 -10.61 -1.83 12.88
C SER A 313 -9.88 -2.61 11.78
N SER A 314 -8.96 -3.53 12.12
CA SER A 314 -8.40 -4.50 11.15
C SER A 314 -9.46 -5.46 10.58
N LEU A 315 -10.55 -5.72 11.31
CA LEU A 315 -11.65 -6.56 10.81
C LEU A 315 -12.39 -5.86 9.66
N MET A 316 -12.65 -4.56 9.79
CA MET A 316 -13.26 -3.78 8.71
C MET A 316 -12.28 -3.59 7.53
N ALA A 317 -10.97 -3.47 7.81
CA ALA A 317 -9.93 -3.49 6.78
C ALA A 317 -9.93 -4.79 5.96
N ALA A 318 -10.16 -5.94 6.60
CA ALA A 318 -10.30 -7.22 5.92
C ALA A 318 -11.53 -7.25 4.98
N ILE A 319 -12.63 -6.56 5.32
CA ILE A 319 -13.79 -6.44 4.44
C ILE A 319 -13.43 -5.71 3.13
N THR A 320 -12.58 -4.68 3.18
CA THR A 320 -12.04 -4.06 1.95
C THR A 320 -11.23 -5.04 1.11
N CYS A 321 -10.45 -5.94 1.73
CA CYS A 321 -9.82 -7.06 1.01
C CYS A 321 -10.87 -7.99 0.38
N PHE A 322 -12.00 -8.27 1.03
CA PHE A 322 -13.05 -9.13 0.48
C PHE A 322 -13.74 -8.48 -0.72
N VAL A 323 -13.97 -7.17 -0.70
CA VAL A 323 -14.48 -6.45 -1.89
C VAL A 323 -13.50 -6.61 -3.05
N GLY A 324 -12.20 -6.42 -2.81
CA GLY A 324 -11.17 -6.66 -3.82
C GLY A 324 -11.14 -8.11 -4.33
N LEU A 325 -11.35 -9.09 -3.45
CA LEU A 325 -11.44 -10.52 -3.82
C LEU A 325 -12.54 -10.76 -4.86
N HIS A 326 -13.73 -10.17 -4.67
CA HIS A 326 -14.83 -10.28 -5.63
C HIS A 326 -14.52 -9.61 -6.98
N TYR A 327 -13.78 -8.50 -6.99
CA TYR A 327 -13.27 -7.92 -8.24
C TYR A 327 -12.36 -8.89 -8.98
N GLY A 328 -11.51 -9.58 -8.22
CA GLY A 328 -10.68 -10.65 -8.72
C GLY A 328 -11.47 -11.84 -9.27
N HIS A 329 -12.64 -12.18 -8.72
CA HIS A 329 -13.48 -13.26 -9.27
C HIS A 329 -14.09 -12.89 -10.62
N VAL A 330 -14.44 -11.62 -10.83
CA VAL A 330 -14.91 -11.13 -12.14
C VAL A 330 -13.83 -11.33 -13.21
N LEU A 331 -12.55 -11.08 -12.90
CA LEU A 331 -11.43 -11.38 -13.81
C LEU A 331 -11.30 -12.87 -14.14
N VAL A 332 -11.62 -13.72 -13.16
CA VAL A 332 -11.47 -15.17 -13.27
C VAL A 332 -12.53 -15.79 -14.17
N HIS A 333 -13.77 -15.26 -14.14
CA HIS A 333 -14.95 -15.85 -14.81
C HIS A 333 -15.40 -15.09 -16.05
N CYS A 334 -15.39 -13.76 -16.04
CA CYS A 334 -15.79 -12.98 -17.21
C CYS A 334 -14.59 -12.86 -18.16
N LYS A 335 -14.71 -13.36 -19.40
CA LYS A 335 -13.65 -13.21 -20.41
C LYS A 335 -13.73 -11.88 -21.15
N ASP A 336 -14.93 -11.38 -21.38
CA ASP A 336 -15.15 -10.11 -22.09
C ASP A 336 -14.63 -8.91 -21.31
N GLN A 337 -13.84 -8.07 -21.98
CA GLN A 337 -13.16 -6.95 -21.33
C GLN A 337 -14.14 -5.84 -20.92
N MET A 338 -15.14 -5.54 -21.75
CA MET A 338 -16.10 -4.48 -21.48
C MET A 338 -17.11 -4.88 -20.41
N GLN A 339 -17.49 -6.13 -20.38
CA GLN A 339 -18.36 -6.69 -19.36
C GLN A 339 -17.71 -6.61 -17.97
N ARG A 340 -16.40 -6.87 -17.86
CA ARG A 340 -15.64 -6.66 -16.59
C ARG A 340 -15.77 -5.22 -16.13
N VAL A 341 -15.54 -4.27 -17.04
CA VAL A 341 -15.63 -2.83 -16.77
C VAL A 341 -17.03 -2.46 -16.29
N ILE A 342 -18.08 -2.94 -16.96
CA ILE A 342 -19.47 -2.67 -16.59
C ILE A 342 -19.77 -3.25 -15.20
N ILE A 343 -19.40 -4.49 -14.92
CA ILE A 343 -19.65 -5.13 -13.62
C ILE A 343 -18.90 -4.40 -12.50
N TRP A 344 -17.65 -4.03 -12.72
CA TRP A 344 -16.85 -3.29 -11.74
C TRP A 344 -17.39 -1.89 -11.49
N PHE A 345 -17.71 -1.15 -12.55
CA PHE A 345 -18.27 0.19 -12.40
C PHE A 345 -19.64 0.15 -11.70
N THR A 346 -20.53 -0.77 -12.10
CA THR A 346 -21.85 -0.94 -11.49
C THR A 346 -21.81 -1.45 -10.05
N SER A 347 -20.74 -2.15 -9.64
CA SER A 347 -20.53 -2.53 -8.24
C SER A 347 -19.81 -1.45 -7.40
N SER A 348 -18.99 -0.59 -8.01
CA SER A 348 -18.33 0.53 -7.33
C SER A 348 -19.29 1.66 -6.95
N LEU A 349 -20.17 2.07 -7.87
CA LEU A 349 -21.05 3.23 -7.67
C LEU A 349 -21.97 3.10 -6.43
N PRO A 350 -22.65 1.95 -6.20
CA PRO A 350 -23.47 1.78 -5.01
C PRO A 350 -22.67 1.87 -3.71
N LEU A 351 -21.41 1.40 -3.68
CA LEU A 351 -20.56 1.52 -2.49
C LEU A 351 -20.25 3.00 -2.20
N LEU A 352 -19.92 3.79 -3.22
CA LEU A 352 -19.69 5.22 -3.05
C LEU A 352 -20.95 5.96 -2.54
N ILE A 353 -22.10 5.67 -3.14
CA ILE A 353 -23.38 6.26 -2.75
C ILE A 353 -23.73 5.86 -1.31
N LEU A 354 -23.60 4.58 -0.96
CA LEU A 354 -23.91 4.09 0.39
C LEU A 354 -22.96 4.66 1.44
N GLY A 355 -21.66 4.78 1.14
CA GLY A 355 -20.69 5.45 2.02
C GLY A 355 -21.09 6.90 2.31
N TYR A 356 -21.50 7.63 1.27
CA TYR A 356 -21.99 9.00 1.39
C TYR A 356 -23.29 9.11 2.18
N LEU A 357 -24.27 8.26 1.89
CA LEU A 357 -25.54 8.23 2.63
C LEU A 357 -25.33 7.93 4.11
N LEU A 358 -24.47 6.96 4.45
CA LEU A 358 -24.14 6.65 5.84
C LEU A 358 -23.47 7.83 6.56
N SER A 359 -22.64 8.61 5.86
CA SER A 359 -22.05 9.83 6.42
C SER A 359 -23.11 10.87 6.78
N ILE A 360 -24.15 11.01 5.95
CA ILE A 360 -25.29 11.91 6.24
C ILE A 360 -26.15 11.36 7.38
N LEU A 361 -26.32 10.04 7.47
CA LEU A 361 -27.08 9.36 8.53
C LEU A 361 -26.34 9.29 9.88
N GLY A 362 -25.20 9.96 10.02
CA GLY A 362 -24.49 10.09 11.29
C GLY A 362 -23.36 9.07 11.55
N VAL A 363 -22.93 8.31 10.53
CA VAL A 363 -21.72 7.47 10.61
C VAL A 363 -20.57 8.21 9.92
N PRO A 364 -19.77 9.02 10.63
CA PRO A 364 -18.74 9.85 10.00
C PRO A 364 -17.64 9.00 9.36
N TYR A 365 -16.98 9.56 8.35
CA TYR A 365 -15.74 8.96 7.84
C TYR A 365 -14.66 9.06 8.91
N SER A 366 -14.09 7.93 9.31
CA SER A 366 -12.94 7.90 10.20
C SER A 366 -12.02 6.76 9.79
N LYS A 367 -10.83 7.10 9.31
CA LYS A 367 -9.76 6.14 9.04
C LYS A 367 -9.27 5.46 10.32
N PRO A 368 -8.99 6.18 11.45
CA PRO A 368 -8.51 5.55 12.67
C PRO A 368 -9.45 4.47 13.22
N LEU A 369 -10.76 4.72 13.14
CA LEU A 369 -11.77 3.73 13.53
C LEU A 369 -12.07 2.73 12.40
N TYR A 370 -11.77 3.05 11.15
CA TYR A 370 -12.20 2.31 9.97
C TYR A 370 -13.73 2.14 9.96
N THR A 371 -14.47 3.26 10.02
CA THR A 371 -15.94 3.25 10.05
C THR A 371 -16.54 2.60 8.80
N LEU A 372 -17.78 2.12 8.91
CA LEU A 372 -18.49 1.47 7.81
C LEU A 372 -18.65 2.41 6.59
N SER A 373 -18.95 3.69 6.82
CA SER A 373 -19.01 4.71 5.77
C SER A 373 -17.65 4.91 5.08
N TYR A 374 -16.57 4.96 5.85
CA TYR A 374 -15.20 5.04 5.35
C TYR A 374 -14.80 3.79 4.54
N MET A 375 -15.18 2.60 4.98
CA MET A 375 -14.95 1.36 4.25
C MET A 375 -15.63 1.39 2.88
N PHE A 376 -16.90 1.80 2.82
CA PHE A 376 -17.64 1.85 1.57
C PHE A 376 -17.10 2.90 0.59
N ILE A 377 -16.80 4.12 1.06
CA ILE A 377 -16.28 5.17 0.17
C ILE A 377 -14.90 4.79 -0.39
N THR A 378 -14.03 4.20 0.43
CA THR A 378 -12.68 3.83 0.00
C THR A 378 -12.65 2.56 -0.84
N ALA A 379 -13.48 1.56 -0.56
CA ALA A 379 -13.62 0.37 -1.40
C ALA A 379 -14.24 0.69 -2.76
N GLY A 380 -15.26 1.56 -2.79
CA GLY A 380 -15.84 2.07 -4.04
C GLY A 380 -14.82 2.84 -4.87
N ALA A 381 -14.05 3.73 -4.26
CA ALA A 381 -12.99 4.48 -4.93
C ALA A 381 -11.89 3.56 -5.47
N SER A 382 -11.53 2.49 -4.72
CA SER A 382 -10.58 1.47 -5.17
C SER A 382 -11.05 0.79 -6.45
N GLY A 383 -12.33 0.41 -6.51
CA GLY A 383 -12.95 -0.22 -7.66
C GLY A 383 -13.01 0.70 -8.89
N VAL A 384 -13.36 1.98 -8.71
CA VAL A 384 -13.34 2.98 -9.79
C VAL A 384 -11.91 3.17 -10.32
N LEU A 385 -10.93 3.32 -9.43
CA LEU A 385 -9.53 3.50 -9.81
C LEU A 385 -8.99 2.28 -10.57
N LEU A 386 -9.24 1.07 -10.09
CA LEU A 386 -8.82 -0.15 -10.80
C LEU A 386 -9.50 -0.26 -12.17
N THR A 387 -10.79 0.07 -12.26
CA THR A 387 -11.55 0.07 -13.53
C THR A 387 -10.95 1.06 -14.53
N ALA A 388 -10.61 2.27 -14.08
CA ALA A 388 -9.97 3.28 -14.91
C ALA A 388 -8.59 2.83 -15.40
N ILE A 389 -7.76 2.27 -14.51
CA ILE A 389 -6.44 1.73 -14.87
C ILE A 389 -6.57 0.57 -15.85
N TYR A 390 -7.53 -0.35 -15.64
CA TYR A 390 -7.80 -1.46 -16.56
C TYR A 390 -8.20 -0.96 -17.96
N LEU A 391 -9.08 0.04 -18.04
CA LEU A 391 -9.47 0.65 -19.31
C LEU A 391 -8.28 1.29 -20.04
N ILE A 392 -7.39 1.97 -19.32
CA ILE A 392 -6.22 2.64 -19.92
C ILE A 392 -5.18 1.61 -20.39
N VAL A 393 -4.87 0.64 -19.55
CA VAL A 393 -3.71 -0.25 -19.73
C VAL A 393 -4.05 -1.51 -20.52
N ASP A 394 -5.16 -2.17 -20.19
CA ASP A 394 -5.50 -3.49 -20.73
C ASP A 394 -6.50 -3.41 -21.90
N VAL A 395 -7.33 -2.37 -21.97
CA VAL A 395 -8.27 -2.14 -23.10
C VAL A 395 -7.66 -1.20 -24.15
N LYS A 396 -7.33 0.04 -23.76
CA LYS A 396 -6.74 1.04 -24.67
C LYS A 396 -5.26 0.78 -24.99
N CYS A 397 -4.62 -0.18 -24.32
CA CYS A 397 -3.21 -0.56 -24.52
C CYS A 397 -2.20 0.61 -24.35
N ILE A 398 -2.53 1.63 -23.54
CA ILE A 398 -1.64 2.77 -23.27
C ILE A 398 -0.63 2.36 -22.18
N LYS A 399 0.46 1.75 -22.62
CA LYS A 399 1.48 1.16 -21.72
C LYS A 399 2.62 2.12 -21.38
N LYS A 400 3.08 2.95 -22.32
CA LYS A 400 4.30 3.78 -22.15
C LYS A 400 4.31 4.66 -20.89
N PRO A 401 3.27 5.47 -20.57
CA PRO A 401 3.30 6.29 -19.36
C PRO A 401 3.11 5.47 -18.07
N THR A 402 2.52 4.28 -18.15
CA THR A 402 2.21 3.43 -16.99
C THR A 402 3.34 2.47 -16.63
N VAL A 403 4.40 2.39 -17.44
CA VAL A 403 5.56 1.52 -17.20
C VAL A 403 6.21 1.77 -15.84
N ILE A 404 6.38 3.04 -15.45
CA ILE A 404 7.00 3.39 -14.15
C ILE A 404 6.17 2.79 -13.00
N PHE A 405 4.86 3.00 -13.03
CA PHE A 405 3.95 2.42 -12.04
C PHE A 405 3.92 0.89 -12.13
N GLN A 406 3.98 0.30 -13.32
CA GLN A 406 4.07 -1.15 -13.46
C GLN A 406 5.31 -1.71 -12.74
N TRP A 407 6.49 -1.11 -12.95
CA TRP A 407 7.73 -1.54 -12.30
C TRP A 407 7.66 -1.42 -10.78
N MET A 408 7.17 -0.28 -10.27
CA MET A 408 6.96 -0.08 -8.83
C MET A 408 6.00 -1.13 -8.28
N GLY A 409 4.90 -1.41 -8.96
CA GLY A 409 3.89 -2.38 -8.51
C GLY A 409 4.36 -3.83 -8.53
N MET A 410 5.25 -4.18 -9.47
CA MET A 410 5.91 -5.49 -9.47
C MET A 410 6.80 -5.70 -8.24
N ASN A 411 7.32 -4.62 -7.65
CA ASN A 411 8.24 -4.61 -6.51
C ASN A 411 7.67 -3.85 -5.29
N ALA A 412 6.35 -3.75 -5.18
CA ALA A 412 5.68 -2.81 -4.26
C ALA A 412 6.11 -2.93 -2.80
N LEU A 413 6.31 -4.15 -2.29
CA LEU A 413 6.71 -4.37 -0.89
C LEU A 413 8.13 -3.84 -0.59
N ILE A 414 9.05 -3.96 -1.55
CA ILE A 414 10.43 -3.49 -1.37
C ILE A 414 10.47 -1.97 -1.42
N VAL A 415 9.78 -1.38 -2.39
CA VAL A 415 9.67 0.09 -2.48
C VAL A 415 8.96 0.64 -1.24
N TYR A 416 7.90 -0.02 -0.76
CA TYR A 416 7.23 0.33 0.50
C TYR A 416 8.22 0.35 1.68
N ALA A 417 8.97 -0.75 1.87
CA ALA A 417 9.88 -0.89 3.00
C ALA A 417 11.03 0.13 2.95
N LEU A 418 11.53 0.46 1.76
CA LEU A 418 12.70 1.35 1.63
C LEU A 418 12.34 2.84 1.57
N ALA A 419 11.23 3.19 0.91
CA ALA A 419 10.77 4.56 0.76
C ALA A 419 9.93 5.00 1.97
N ALA A 420 8.78 4.35 2.20
CA ALA A 420 7.80 4.83 3.18
C ALA A 420 8.11 4.49 4.64
N CYS A 421 9.04 3.57 4.90
CA CYS A 421 9.57 3.38 6.25
C CYS A 421 10.83 4.23 6.50
N ASP A 422 11.08 5.24 5.66
CA ASP A 422 12.21 6.16 5.75
C ASP A 422 13.60 5.49 5.80
N ILE A 423 13.74 4.21 5.46
CA ILE A 423 15.01 3.48 5.60
C ILE A 423 16.07 4.11 4.69
N PHE A 424 15.70 4.43 3.45
CA PHE A 424 16.60 5.04 2.50
C PHE A 424 16.87 6.53 2.80
N PRO A 425 15.85 7.38 3.04
CA PRO A 425 16.08 8.74 3.55
C PRO A 425 16.95 8.77 4.80
N ALA A 426 16.72 7.90 5.79
CA ALA A 426 17.53 7.83 7.01
C ALA A 426 18.99 7.45 6.72
N ALA A 427 19.23 6.48 5.82
CA ALA A 427 20.57 6.13 5.39
C ALA A 427 21.29 7.30 4.70
N MET A 428 20.58 8.03 3.83
CA MET A 428 21.12 9.19 3.13
C MET A 428 21.32 10.41 4.06
N GLN A 429 20.40 10.62 5.00
CA GLN A 429 20.51 11.64 6.06
C GLN A 429 21.69 11.37 7.00
N GLY A 430 22.14 10.12 7.09
CA GLY A 430 23.38 9.72 7.77
C GLY A 430 24.60 10.50 7.29
N PHE A 431 24.62 10.94 6.02
CA PHE A 431 25.64 11.81 5.45
C PHE A 431 25.27 13.29 5.64
N TYR A 432 26.03 13.97 6.49
CA TYR A 432 25.79 15.35 6.91
C TYR A 432 27.10 16.12 7.02
N TRP A 433 27.02 17.44 6.82
CA TRP A 433 28.18 18.31 6.91
C TRP A 433 28.15 19.14 8.18
N ARG A 434 29.06 18.84 9.12
CA ARG A 434 29.21 19.46 10.45
C ARG A 434 28.02 19.28 11.39
N SER A 435 26.80 19.55 10.94
CA SER A 435 25.57 19.55 11.74
C SER A 435 24.48 18.65 11.13
N PRO A 436 23.75 17.85 11.94
CA PRO A 436 22.67 16.97 11.47
C PRO A 436 21.62 17.60 10.55
N GLU A 437 21.38 18.89 10.74
CA GLU A 437 20.42 19.70 9.98
C GLU A 437 20.94 20.01 8.57
N ASN A 438 22.23 19.83 8.32
CA ASN A 438 22.88 20.01 7.02
C ASN A 438 23.21 18.65 6.40
N ASN A 439 22.19 17.84 6.22
CA ASN A 439 22.28 16.56 5.53
C ASN A 439 21.89 16.67 4.05
N LEU A 440 22.29 15.66 3.27
CA LEU A 440 22.12 15.66 1.82
C LEU A 440 20.66 15.84 1.38
N VAL A 441 19.73 15.19 2.09
CA VAL A 441 18.28 15.25 1.83
C VAL A 441 17.76 16.68 2.05
N SER A 442 18.05 17.26 3.21
CA SER A 442 17.66 18.64 3.55
C SER A 442 18.28 19.68 2.61
N PHE A 443 19.47 19.41 2.08
CA PHE A 443 20.12 20.28 1.11
C PHE A 443 19.41 20.19 -0.25
N SER A 444 19.13 18.98 -0.75
CA SER A 444 18.42 18.80 -2.02
C SER A 444 17.02 19.39 -2.00
N GLU A 445 16.31 19.27 -0.87
CA GLU A 445 15.00 19.87 -0.69
C GLU A 445 15.09 21.40 -0.71
N ARG A 446 15.97 22.00 0.11
CA ARG A 446 16.20 23.46 0.14
C ARG A 446 16.62 24.02 -1.21
N LEU A 447 17.45 23.29 -1.97
CA LEU A 447 17.83 23.67 -3.33
C LEU A 447 16.59 23.77 -4.23
N LEU A 448 15.70 22.79 -4.21
CA LEU A 448 14.47 22.82 -5.00
C LEU A 448 13.50 23.90 -4.52
N GLN A 449 13.37 24.11 -3.21
CA GLN A 449 12.58 25.22 -2.64
C GLN A 449 13.10 26.58 -3.11
N SER A 450 14.42 26.75 -3.19
CA SER A 450 15.05 27.96 -3.75
C SER A 450 14.84 28.09 -5.26
N LEU A 451 14.94 27.00 -6.02
CA LEU A 451 14.73 27.02 -7.48
C LEU A 451 13.29 27.39 -7.86
N PHE A 452 12.31 26.93 -7.08
CA PHE A 452 10.89 27.20 -7.29
C PHE A 452 10.39 28.47 -6.58
N ASN A 453 11.25 29.17 -5.84
CA ASN A 453 10.87 30.30 -4.97
C ASN A 453 9.67 29.99 -4.06
N SER A 454 9.52 28.74 -3.64
CA SER A 454 8.39 28.30 -2.83
C SER A 454 8.71 27.01 -2.09
N GLU A 455 8.52 27.02 -0.77
CA GLU A 455 8.67 25.84 0.07
C GLU A 455 7.75 24.70 -0.37
N LYS A 456 6.47 25.02 -0.66
CA LYS A 456 5.47 24.03 -1.06
C LYS A 456 5.81 23.37 -2.39
N TRP A 457 6.09 24.16 -3.42
CA TRP A 457 6.37 23.63 -4.75
C TRP A 457 7.75 22.97 -4.85
N GLY A 458 8.74 23.46 -4.10
CA GLY A 458 10.05 22.81 -3.98
C GLY A 458 9.97 21.44 -3.31
N THR A 459 9.19 21.32 -2.23
CA THR A 459 8.93 20.04 -1.55
C THR A 459 8.22 19.07 -2.50
N LEU A 460 7.18 19.53 -3.22
CA LEU A 460 6.50 18.69 -4.20
C LEU A 460 7.45 18.22 -5.32
N ALA A 461 8.30 19.10 -5.82
CA ALA A 461 9.29 18.75 -6.84
C ALA A 461 10.29 17.70 -6.32
N PHE A 462 10.74 17.83 -5.06
CA PHE A 462 11.60 16.85 -4.40
C PHE A 462 10.94 15.47 -4.34
N VAL A 463 9.68 15.42 -3.91
CA VAL A 463 8.92 14.17 -3.79
C VAL A 463 8.62 13.52 -5.14
N ILE A 464 8.35 14.32 -6.18
CA ILE A 464 8.21 13.79 -7.55
C ILE A 464 9.53 13.17 -8.03
N LEU A 465 10.66 13.79 -7.75
CA LEU A 465 11.98 13.22 -8.07
C LEU A 465 12.23 11.93 -7.31
N GLU A 466 11.81 11.83 -6.06
CA GLU A 466 11.86 10.60 -5.27
C GLU A 466 11.01 9.48 -5.88
N ILE A 467 9.78 9.76 -6.29
CA ILE A 467 8.92 8.78 -6.96
C ILE A 467 9.56 8.30 -8.27
N LEU A 468 10.14 9.20 -9.07
CA LEU A 468 10.85 8.85 -10.30
C LEU A 468 12.10 8.01 -10.02
N PHE A 469 12.85 8.34 -8.97
CA PHE A 469 14.00 7.57 -8.51
C PHE A 469 13.59 6.14 -8.16
N TRP A 470 12.57 5.96 -7.31
CA TRP A 470 12.06 4.63 -6.96
C TRP A 470 11.50 3.87 -8.15
N GLY A 471 10.87 4.58 -9.09
CA GLY A 471 10.46 4.04 -10.38
C GLY A 471 11.64 3.47 -11.18
N ALA A 472 12.76 4.19 -11.26
CA ALA A 472 13.96 3.74 -11.94
C ALA A 472 14.63 2.55 -11.22
N VAL A 473 14.70 2.57 -9.89
CA VAL A 473 15.21 1.44 -9.08
C VAL A 473 14.38 0.18 -9.32
N ALA A 474 13.05 0.31 -9.26
CA ALA A 474 12.14 -0.81 -9.51
C ALA A 474 12.24 -1.31 -10.97
N GLY A 475 12.47 -0.41 -11.93
CA GLY A 475 12.75 -0.75 -13.32
C GLY A 475 14.04 -1.54 -13.47
N TYR A 476 15.12 -1.11 -12.81
CA TYR A 476 16.39 -1.83 -12.78
C TYR A 476 16.25 -3.22 -12.19
N MET A 477 15.51 -3.39 -11.09
CA MET A 477 15.23 -4.71 -10.50
C MET A 477 14.45 -5.62 -11.47
N THR A 478 13.54 -5.04 -12.23
CA THR A 478 12.67 -5.78 -13.16
C THR A 478 13.39 -6.18 -14.45
N VAL A 479 14.31 -5.34 -14.94
CA VAL A 479 15.07 -5.55 -16.18
C VAL A 479 16.37 -6.30 -15.91
N GLY A 480 17.10 -5.93 -14.85
CA GLY A 480 18.38 -6.55 -14.46
C GLY A 480 18.26 -7.98 -13.91
N GLY A 481 17.05 -8.47 -13.67
CA GLY A 481 16.75 -9.88 -13.41
C GLY A 481 16.56 -10.73 -14.68
N ARG A 482 16.59 -10.14 -15.88
CA ARG A 482 16.50 -10.84 -17.16
C ARG A 482 17.89 -10.92 -17.80
N ASP A 483 18.28 -12.10 -18.27
CA ASP A 483 19.48 -12.26 -19.09
C ASP A 483 19.30 -11.57 -20.47
N ALA A 484 20.39 -11.42 -21.24
CA ALA A 484 20.39 -10.74 -22.54
C ALA A 484 19.39 -11.32 -23.57
N THR A 485 18.83 -12.50 -23.28
CA THR A 485 17.81 -13.21 -24.05
C THR A 485 16.38 -12.99 -23.54
N GLY A 486 16.19 -12.21 -22.47
CA GLY A 486 14.88 -11.92 -21.89
C GLY A 486 14.28 -13.03 -21.01
N ASN A 487 15.06 -14.06 -20.69
CA ASN A 487 14.65 -15.20 -19.87
C ASN A 487 14.98 -14.98 -18.38
N VAL A 488 14.23 -15.65 -17.52
CA VAL A 488 14.52 -15.73 -16.08
C VAL A 488 15.55 -16.85 -15.88
N PRO A 489 16.72 -16.59 -15.28
CA PRO A 489 17.74 -17.61 -15.10
C PRO A 489 17.22 -18.78 -14.27
N LYS A 490 17.51 -20.01 -14.71
CA LYS A 490 17.02 -21.27 -14.10
C LYS A 490 17.35 -21.32 -12.61
N ALA A 491 16.33 -21.57 -11.78
CA ALA A 491 16.42 -21.77 -10.33
C ALA A 491 17.08 -23.13 -10.01
N GLY A 492 18.37 -23.25 -10.30
CA GLY A 492 19.17 -24.45 -10.06
C GLY A 492 20.57 -24.07 -9.63
N GLY A 493 20.70 -23.47 -8.45
CA GLY A 493 21.99 -23.23 -7.81
C GLY A 493 22.40 -21.76 -7.69
N LYS A 494 21.90 -21.08 -6.65
CA LYS A 494 22.68 -20.15 -5.81
C LYS A 494 21.76 -19.43 -4.83
N LYS A 495 21.78 -19.86 -3.57
CA LYS A 495 21.30 -19.02 -2.45
C LYS A 495 22.26 -17.84 -2.15
N SER A 496 23.49 -17.84 -2.68
CA SER A 496 24.45 -16.74 -2.49
C SER A 496 24.36 -15.61 -3.54
N LEU A 497 23.60 -15.79 -4.63
CA LEU A 497 23.42 -14.76 -5.66
C LEU A 497 22.36 -13.72 -5.26
N ASP A 498 21.42 -14.09 -4.40
CA ASP A 498 20.34 -13.18 -3.96
C ASP A 498 20.89 -12.04 -3.10
N VAL A 499 21.75 -12.32 -2.11
CA VAL A 499 22.31 -11.25 -1.26
C VAL A 499 23.21 -10.30 -2.05
N ALA A 500 24.03 -10.85 -2.97
CA ALA A 500 24.85 -10.04 -3.85
C ALA A 500 24.02 -9.23 -4.86
N HIS A 501 22.88 -9.75 -5.32
CA HIS A 501 21.96 -9.02 -6.19
C HIS A 501 21.25 -7.91 -5.43
N HIS A 502 20.77 -8.15 -4.22
CA HIS A 502 20.14 -7.11 -3.37
C HIS A 502 21.15 -6.05 -2.93
N ALA A 503 22.39 -6.44 -2.61
CA ALA A 503 23.48 -5.51 -2.33
C ALA A 503 23.89 -4.70 -3.58
N LYS A 504 23.90 -5.32 -4.77
CA LYS A 504 24.08 -4.61 -6.05
C LYS A 504 22.93 -3.66 -6.34
N VAL A 505 21.68 -4.03 -6.07
CA VAL A 505 20.51 -3.16 -6.23
C VAL A 505 20.63 -1.95 -5.29
N LEU A 506 21.02 -2.17 -4.02
CA LEU A 506 21.27 -1.08 -3.08
C LEU A 506 22.44 -0.20 -3.53
N MET A 507 23.56 -0.78 -3.96
CA MET A 507 24.73 -0.06 -4.49
C MET A 507 24.44 0.70 -5.79
N VAL A 508 23.60 0.16 -6.67
CA VAL A 508 23.16 0.81 -7.91
C VAL A 508 22.16 1.90 -7.61
N ALA A 509 21.21 1.68 -6.70
CA ALA A 509 20.30 2.72 -6.20
C ALA A 509 21.10 3.87 -5.59
N LEU A 510 22.08 3.58 -4.72
CA LEU A 510 23.03 4.56 -4.21
C LEU A 510 23.82 5.25 -5.33
N SER A 511 24.37 4.52 -6.31
CA SER A 511 25.12 5.10 -7.43
C SER A 511 24.25 6.00 -8.33
N VAL A 512 23.00 5.62 -8.60
CA VAL A 512 22.05 6.43 -9.38
C VAL A 512 21.66 7.68 -8.57
N CYS A 513 21.39 7.54 -7.28
CA CYS A 513 21.10 8.67 -6.39
C CYS A 513 22.31 9.62 -6.31
N ILE A 514 23.51 9.10 -6.13
CA ILE A 514 24.76 9.87 -6.11
C ILE A 514 24.94 10.61 -7.44
N ARG A 515 24.80 9.95 -8.59
CA ARG A 515 24.91 10.61 -9.91
C ARG A 515 23.84 11.68 -10.14
N PHE A 516 22.62 11.44 -9.67
CA PHE A 516 21.51 12.39 -9.78
C PHE A 516 21.73 13.61 -8.87
N ILE A 517 22.11 13.38 -7.62
CA ILE A 517 22.47 14.43 -6.66
C ILE A 517 23.67 15.22 -7.18
N ILE A 518 24.68 14.57 -7.76
CA ILE A 518 25.83 15.24 -8.39
C ILE A 518 25.37 16.12 -9.56
N ARG A 519 24.46 15.66 -10.42
CA ARG A 519 23.94 16.47 -11.54
C ARG A 519 23.08 17.63 -11.07
N ALA A 520 22.24 17.43 -10.05
CA ALA A 520 21.44 18.47 -9.43
C ALA A 520 22.34 19.50 -8.70
N PHE A 521 23.40 19.03 -8.02
CA PHE A 521 24.41 19.84 -7.35
C PHE A 521 25.25 20.64 -8.36
N ALA A 522 25.70 20.01 -9.45
CA ALA A 522 26.43 20.68 -10.53
C ALA A 522 25.57 21.70 -11.27
N CYS A 523 24.27 21.41 -11.47
CA CYS A 523 23.31 22.35 -12.03
C CYS A 523 23.05 23.53 -11.10
N GLY A 524 22.84 23.27 -9.79
CA GLY A 524 22.65 24.29 -8.77
C GLY A 524 23.87 25.21 -8.60
N LEU A 525 25.09 24.64 -8.56
CA LEU A 525 26.34 25.40 -8.54
C LEU A 525 26.52 26.28 -9.79
N SER A 526 26.11 25.77 -10.96
CA SER A 526 26.16 26.51 -12.22
C SER A 526 25.15 27.67 -12.26
N LEU A 527 23.96 27.49 -11.68
CA LEU A 527 22.92 28.53 -11.57
C LEU A 527 23.27 29.61 -10.52
N LEU A 528 24.06 29.28 -9.50
CA LEU A 528 24.57 30.20 -8.48
C LEU A 528 25.84 30.96 -8.91
N GLY A 529 26.30 30.81 -10.16
CA GLY A 529 27.45 31.54 -10.71
C GLY A 529 28.82 31.04 -10.22
N ILE A 530 28.89 29.90 -9.54
CA ILE A 530 30.14 29.32 -9.03
C ILE A 530 30.84 28.56 -10.17
N ARG A 531 31.72 29.25 -10.92
CA ARG A 531 32.47 28.66 -12.05
C ARG A 531 33.77 27.95 -11.64
N GLY A 532 33.98 26.79 -12.25
CA GLY A 532 35.32 26.30 -12.65
C GLY A 532 36.05 25.35 -11.70
N GLY A 533 36.32 25.76 -10.45
CA GLY A 533 37.24 25.02 -9.57
C GLY A 533 36.59 23.91 -8.74
N VAL A 534 35.50 24.21 -8.05
CA VAL A 534 34.87 23.31 -7.07
C VAL A 534 34.19 22.12 -7.76
N VAL A 535 33.55 22.35 -8.91
CA VAL A 535 32.92 21.28 -9.71
C VAL A 535 33.97 20.31 -10.26
N ALA A 536 35.14 20.82 -10.69
CA ALA A 536 36.23 19.98 -11.19
C ALA A 536 36.89 19.16 -10.07
N ILE A 537 37.06 19.74 -8.88
CA ILE A 537 37.62 19.04 -7.71
C ILE A 537 36.68 17.93 -7.23
N VAL A 538 35.37 18.17 -7.18
CA VAL A 538 34.39 17.13 -6.80
C VAL A 538 34.34 16.00 -7.85
N VAL A 539 34.47 16.32 -9.14
CA VAL A 539 34.54 15.31 -10.21
C VAL A 539 35.85 14.51 -10.17
N GLU A 540 37.00 15.12 -9.83
CA GLU A 540 38.28 14.41 -9.73
C GLU A 540 38.44 13.59 -8.45
N ILE A 541 38.00 14.09 -7.29
CA ILE A 541 37.98 13.31 -6.04
C ILE A 541 37.17 12.00 -6.22
N PHE A 542 36.16 11.99 -7.10
CA PHE A 542 35.35 10.81 -7.37
C PHE A 542 35.85 9.91 -8.51
N LYS A 543 36.62 10.42 -9.48
CA LYS A 543 37.34 9.54 -10.42
C LYS A 543 38.34 8.64 -9.68
N LEU A 544 38.94 9.15 -8.61
CA LEU A 544 39.83 8.39 -7.73
C LEU A 544 39.10 7.32 -6.89
N SER A 545 37.77 7.36 -6.78
CA SER A 545 36.96 6.36 -6.05
C SER A 545 36.37 5.27 -6.96
N ASN A 546 36.54 5.38 -8.28
CA ASN A 546 36.01 4.45 -9.29
C ASN A 546 37.11 3.61 -9.98
N ASN A 547 38.36 3.76 -9.55
CA ASN A 547 39.41 2.75 -9.67
C ASN A 547 39.52 2.01 -8.34
#